data_AF-A0A410RZ52-F1
#
_entry.id   AF-A0A410RZ52-F1
#
_cell.length_a   1.000
_cell.length_b   1.000
_cell.length_c   1.000
_cell.angle_alpha   90.00
_cell.angle_beta   90.00
_cell.angle_gamma   90.00
#
_symmetry.space_group_name_H-M   'P 1'
#
loop_
_entity.id
_entity.type
_entity.pdbx_description
1 polymer ?
#
loop_
_entity_poly.entity_id
_entity_poly.type
_entity_poly.pdbx_seq_one_letter_code
_entity_poly.pdbx_strand_id
1 'polypeptide(L)'
;MFIENHLLPHVDALELRGRGGVTQPGDLVRSHNFELAFPGNKTKVPATWLSQGYQSTIAWIADLIGQMYLDIGEAVPLEDMEGIVLIDELDLHLHPTWQVTLVPVLKRVFPRMQFIVTTHSPMLLPAFERHEIVMLRFNEQGDVVAEESPASPKLMTGSEIYSSFFNIQKLYPNDLGDALRRYTYLSSDPTRTDEEDAEMLRLQEQLKNDGLDLGLPPVARDVQ
;
A
#
# COMPACT_ATOMS: atom_id res chain seq x y z
N MET A 1 15.73 -3.21 18.24
CA MET A 1 14.27 -3.48 18.17
C MET A 1 13.56 -2.82 16.98
N PHE A 2 13.39 -1.49 16.90
CA PHE A 2 12.68 -0.83 15.77
C PHE A 2 13.36 -1.06 14.40
N ILE A 3 14.68 -1.03 14.39
CA ILE A 3 15.53 -1.15 13.21
C ILE A 3 15.69 -2.61 12.76
N GLU A 4 15.93 -3.52 13.70
CA GLU A 4 16.02 -4.97 13.41
C GLU A 4 14.70 -5.51 12.83
N ASN A 5 13.57 -4.95 13.27
CA ASN A 5 12.26 -5.27 12.73
C ASN A 5 11.84 -4.39 11.54
N HIS A 6 12.74 -3.63 10.92
CA HIS A 6 12.49 -2.88 9.68
C HIS A 6 11.22 -2.00 9.73
N LEU A 7 10.87 -1.47 10.92
CA LEU A 7 9.67 -0.65 11.10
C LEU A 7 9.76 0.68 10.37
N LEU A 8 10.97 1.18 10.16
CA LEU A 8 11.26 2.34 9.35
C LEU A 8 12.16 1.90 8.19
N PRO A 9 11.58 1.61 7.01
CA PRO A 9 12.38 1.30 5.81
C PRO A 9 13.45 2.37 5.56
N HIS A 10 14.63 1.94 5.11
CA HIS A 10 15.80 2.81 4.84
C HIS A 10 16.42 3.51 6.05
N VAL A 11 15.91 3.28 7.27
CA VAL A 11 16.55 3.69 8.52
C VAL A 11 17.36 2.51 9.05
N ASP A 12 18.69 2.65 9.02
CA ASP A 12 19.63 1.61 9.39
C ASP A 12 20.03 1.65 10.86
N ALA A 13 19.83 2.79 11.51
CA ALA A 13 20.08 2.97 12.93
C ALA A 13 19.24 4.13 13.48
N LEU A 14 18.80 3.98 14.73
CA LEU A 14 18.04 4.99 15.45
C LEU A 14 18.57 5.12 16.88
N GLU A 15 18.97 6.33 17.28
CA GLU A 15 19.39 6.65 18.65
C GLU A 15 18.26 7.38 19.39
N LEU A 16 17.49 6.63 20.19
CA LEU A 16 16.44 7.20 21.06
C LEU A 16 16.88 7.35 22.52
N ARG A 17 18.07 6.86 22.88
CA ARG A 17 18.52 6.86 24.28
C ARG A 17 19.09 8.19 24.72
N GLY A 18 19.22 9.17 23.82
CA GLY A 18 19.71 10.48 24.14
C GLY A 18 21.15 10.47 24.65
N ARG A 19 21.92 9.41 24.34
CA ARG A 19 23.32 9.25 24.81
C ARG A 19 24.26 10.34 24.26
N GLY A 20 23.77 11.18 23.34
CA GLY A 20 24.41 12.39 22.83
C GLY A 20 24.01 13.71 23.50
N GLY A 21 23.32 13.70 24.64
CA GLY A 21 22.99 14.94 25.38
C GLY A 21 21.59 15.50 25.12
N VAL A 22 20.60 14.64 24.91
CA VAL A 22 19.18 15.04 24.87
C VAL A 22 18.75 15.49 26.26
N THR A 23 18.37 16.76 26.40
CA THR A 23 17.92 17.37 27.67
C THR A 23 16.47 17.83 27.60
N GLN A 24 15.96 18.08 26.40
CA GLN A 24 14.57 18.46 26.14
C GLN A 24 13.92 17.51 25.13
N PRO A 25 12.59 17.33 25.16
CA PRO A 25 11.87 16.50 24.18
C PRO A 25 12.13 16.93 22.72
N GLY A 26 12.35 18.24 22.49
CA GLY A 26 12.67 18.78 21.17
C GLY A 26 14.05 18.35 20.62
N ASP A 27 14.97 17.92 21.49
CA ASP A 27 16.31 17.49 21.10
C ASP A 27 16.24 16.14 20.35
N LEU A 28 15.32 15.24 20.72
CA LEU A 28 15.14 13.95 20.00
C LEU A 28 14.69 14.16 18.54
N VAL A 29 13.92 15.22 18.30
CA VAL A 29 13.34 15.56 17.00
C VAL A 29 14.35 16.32 16.12
N ARG A 30 15.21 17.14 16.74
CA ARG A 30 16.16 18.03 16.06
C ARG A 30 17.59 17.48 16.00
N SER A 31 17.93 16.49 16.82
CA SER A 31 19.23 15.82 16.77
C SER A 31 19.30 14.84 15.60
N HIS A 32 20.50 14.68 15.05
CA HIS A 32 20.79 13.80 13.92
C HIS A 32 20.81 12.33 14.38
N ASN A 33 19.65 11.85 14.79
CA ASN A 33 19.47 10.55 15.45
C ASN A 33 18.99 9.45 14.50
N PHE A 34 18.58 9.81 13.28
CA PHE A 34 18.11 8.88 12.25
C PHE A 34 19.19 8.68 11.21
N GLU A 35 19.71 7.46 11.07
CA GLU A 35 20.69 7.13 10.04
C GLU A 35 19.98 6.60 8.80
N LEU A 36 20.03 7.36 7.71
CA LEU A 36 19.50 6.97 6.41
C LEU A 36 20.61 6.37 5.54
N ALA A 37 20.32 5.22 4.93
CA ALA A 37 21.20 4.59 3.98
C ALA A 37 20.87 5.02 2.54
N PHE A 38 21.87 5.61 1.87
CA PHE A 38 21.87 5.87 0.45
C PHE A 38 22.86 4.91 -0.24
N PRO A 39 22.72 4.62 -1.54
CA PRO A 39 23.69 3.80 -2.26
C PRO A 39 25.12 4.36 -2.10
N GLY A 40 25.95 3.68 -1.31
CA GLY A 40 27.35 4.05 -1.04
C GLY A 40 27.59 5.05 0.09
N ASN A 41 26.58 5.54 0.81
CA ASN A 41 26.79 6.44 1.96
C ASN A 41 25.70 6.31 3.04
N LYS A 42 26.08 6.54 4.30
CA LYS A 42 25.16 6.61 5.43
C LYS A 42 25.20 7.99 6.04
N THR A 43 24.05 8.65 6.15
CA THR A 43 23.96 10.00 6.67
C THR A 43 22.98 10.05 7.82
N LYS A 44 23.40 10.64 8.94
CA LYS A 44 22.51 10.95 10.05
C LYS A 44 21.73 12.22 9.73
N VAL A 45 20.43 12.20 9.97
CA VAL A 45 19.52 13.33 9.75
C VAL A 45 18.59 13.49 10.96
N PRO A 46 18.07 14.70 11.20
CA PRO A 46 17.03 14.90 12.21
C PRO A 46 15.67 14.37 11.73
N ALA A 47 14.76 14.09 12.67
CA ALA A 47 13.41 13.62 12.36
C ALA A 47 12.66 14.60 11.46
N THR A 48 12.90 15.91 11.64
CA THR A 48 12.27 16.99 10.86
C THR A 48 12.62 16.96 9.38
N TRP A 49 13.67 16.26 8.98
CA TRP A 49 14.09 16.12 7.59
C TRP A 49 13.54 14.85 6.93
N LEU A 50 12.87 13.98 7.70
CA LEU A 50 12.15 12.84 7.15
C LEU A 50 10.87 13.30 6.45
N SER A 51 10.36 12.49 5.52
CA SER A 51 9.07 12.78 4.89
C SER A 51 7.92 12.76 5.91
N GLN A 52 6.82 13.45 5.61
CA GLN A 52 5.66 13.55 6.51
C GLN A 52 5.11 12.18 6.92
N GLY A 53 5.13 11.18 6.02
CA GLY A 53 4.72 9.81 6.33
C GLY A 53 5.60 9.14 7.40
N TYR A 54 6.92 9.34 7.33
CA TYR A 54 7.85 8.85 8.36
C TYR A 54 7.56 9.53 9.70
N GLN A 55 7.45 10.85 9.70
CA GLN A 55 7.25 11.63 10.92
C GLN A 55 5.93 11.23 11.61
N SER A 56 4.84 11.12 10.84
CA SER A 56 3.52 10.75 11.37
C SER A 56 3.55 9.32 11.93
N THR A 57 4.20 8.39 11.24
CA THR A 57 4.30 6.99 11.67
C THR A 57 5.09 6.84 12.97
N ILE A 58 6.26 7.48 13.03
CA ILE A 58 7.10 7.49 14.23
C ILE A 58 6.33 8.12 15.39
N ALA A 59 5.59 9.21 15.14
CA ALA A 59 4.85 9.93 16.16
C ALA A 59 3.79 9.04 16.81
N TRP A 60 2.91 8.39 16.04
CA TRP A 60 1.85 7.57 16.63
C TRP A 60 2.40 6.29 17.28
N ILE A 61 3.49 5.71 16.77
CA ILE A 61 4.14 4.55 17.42
C ILE A 61 4.78 4.96 18.74
N ALA A 62 5.44 6.12 18.79
CA ALA A 62 6.01 6.65 20.01
C ALA A 62 4.91 6.99 21.04
N ASP A 63 3.79 7.55 20.59
CA ASP A 63 2.63 7.82 21.43
C ASP A 63 2.02 6.54 22.00
N LEU A 64 1.82 5.51 21.16
CA LEU A 64 1.36 4.18 21.59
C LEU A 64 2.24 3.60 22.71
N ILE A 65 3.55 3.57 22.48
CA ILE A 65 4.52 3.02 23.45
C ILE A 65 4.56 3.88 24.72
N GLY A 66 4.48 5.20 24.59
CA GLY A 66 4.42 6.12 25.71
C GLY A 66 3.16 5.91 26.55
N GLN A 67 2.01 5.71 25.92
CA GLN A 67 0.75 5.44 26.60
C GLN A 67 0.81 4.12 27.38
N MET A 68 1.34 3.06 26.75
CA MET A 68 1.55 1.77 27.41
C MET A 68 2.47 1.89 28.63
N TYR A 69 3.55 2.66 28.52
CA TYR A 69 4.46 2.92 29.64
C TYR A 69 3.78 3.68 30.79
N LEU A 70 2.95 4.68 30.46
CA LEU A 70 2.22 5.47 31.46
C LEU A 70 1.14 4.66 32.20
N ASP A 71 0.47 3.74 31.50
CA ASP A 71 -0.58 2.89 32.06
C ASP A 71 0.00 1.79 32.96
N ILE A 72 1.05 1.10 32.50
CA ILE A 72 1.68 0.00 33.25
C ILE A 72 2.62 0.53 34.34
N GLY A 73 3.22 1.70 34.13
CA GLY A 73 4.17 2.33 35.05
C GLY A 73 5.60 1.83 34.95
N GLU A 74 5.88 0.87 34.05
CA GLU A 74 7.23 0.38 33.76
C GLU A 74 7.43 0.04 32.27
N ALA A 75 8.69 -0.15 31.88
CA ALA A 75 9.04 -0.48 30.50
C ALA A 75 8.77 -1.96 30.22
N VAL A 76 7.81 -2.23 29.34
CA VAL A 76 7.46 -3.57 28.87
C VAL A 76 8.08 -3.82 27.49
N PRO A 77 8.64 -5.02 27.22
CA PRO A 77 9.05 -5.39 25.87
C PRO A 77 7.89 -5.27 24.87
N LEU A 78 8.15 -4.78 23.65
CA LEU A 78 7.06 -4.57 22.66
C LEU A 78 6.30 -5.86 22.32
N GLU A 79 7.00 -7.00 22.41
CA GLU A 79 6.43 -8.33 22.16
C GLU A 79 5.47 -8.83 23.25
N ASP A 80 5.57 -8.26 24.45
CA ASP A 80 4.71 -8.56 25.59
C ASP A 80 3.63 -7.50 25.80
N MET A 81 3.57 -6.45 24.97
CA MET A 81 2.51 -5.45 25.02
C MET A 81 1.18 -6.06 24.57
N GLU A 82 0.16 -5.92 25.41
CA GLU A 82 -1.20 -6.42 25.17
C GLU A 82 -2.19 -5.26 25.13
N GLY A 83 -3.13 -5.29 24.19
CA GLY A 83 -4.11 -4.23 24.05
C GLY A 83 -4.79 -4.20 22.69
N ILE A 84 -5.80 -3.32 22.56
CA ILE A 84 -6.50 -3.04 21.31
C ILE A 84 -6.15 -1.63 20.85
N VAL A 85 -5.72 -1.50 19.60
CA VAL A 85 -5.36 -0.22 18.98
C VAL A 85 -6.29 0.04 17.80
N LEU A 86 -6.98 1.18 17.83
CA LEU A 86 -7.82 1.65 16.73
C LEU A 86 -7.07 2.72 15.96
N ILE A 87 -6.89 2.54 14.65
CA ILE A 87 -6.24 3.52 13.79
C ILE A 87 -7.15 3.80 12.60
N ASP A 88 -7.56 5.05 12.46
CA ASP A 88 -8.25 5.50 11.26
C ASP A 88 -7.22 5.86 10.18
N GLU A 89 -7.49 5.48 8.94
CA GLU A 89 -6.66 5.74 7.76
C GLU A 89 -5.17 5.42 7.99
N LEU A 90 -4.85 4.15 8.26
CA LEU A 90 -3.47 3.71 8.52
C LEU A 90 -2.50 4.11 7.39
N ASP A 91 -3.00 4.23 6.17
CA ASP A 91 -2.24 4.62 4.98
C ASP A 91 -1.99 6.14 4.82
N LEU A 92 -2.59 6.99 5.66
CA LEU A 92 -2.54 8.43 5.49
C LEU A 92 -1.10 8.96 5.51
N HIS A 93 -0.74 9.72 4.46
CA HIS A 93 0.60 10.27 4.21
C HIS A 93 1.73 9.25 4.04
N LEU A 94 1.44 7.94 4.02
CA LEU A 94 2.46 6.91 3.78
C LEU A 94 2.80 6.79 2.30
N HIS A 95 4.09 6.62 2.02
CA HIS A 95 4.52 6.22 0.69
C HIS A 95 4.01 4.80 0.38
N PRO A 96 3.58 4.48 -0.86
CA PRO A 96 3.05 3.15 -1.20
C PRO A 96 3.95 1.98 -0.81
N THR A 97 5.27 2.13 -0.97
CA THR A 97 6.26 1.12 -0.54
C THR A 97 6.14 0.76 0.95
N TRP A 98 5.80 1.74 1.78
CA TRP A 98 5.63 1.56 3.23
C TRP A 98 4.30 0.93 3.57
N GLN A 99 3.23 1.28 2.85
CA GLN A 99 1.91 0.69 3.03
C GLN A 99 1.98 -0.84 2.90
N VAL A 100 2.74 -1.35 1.92
CA VAL A 100 2.93 -2.81 1.74
C VAL A 100 3.67 -3.47 2.90
N THR A 101 4.60 -2.77 3.55
CA THR A 101 5.48 -3.35 4.59
C THR A 101 5.05 -3.08 6.03
N LEU A 102 4.19 -2.09 6.27
CA LEU A 102 3.85 -1.64 7.62
C LEU A 102 3.13 -2.71 8.43
N VAL A 103 2.05 -3.28 7.86
CA VAL A 103 1.21 -4.26 8.56
C VAL A 103 1.99 -5.52 8.95
N PRO A 104 2.81 -6.16 8.09
CA PRO A 104 3.61 -7.30 8.49
C PRO A 104 4.62 -6.95 9.60
N VAL A 105 5.15 -5.72 9.59
CA VAL A 105 6.03 -5.28 10.67
C VAL A 105 5.27 -5.10 11.97
N LEU A 106 4.09 -4.47 11.98
CA LEU A 106 3.29 -4.28 13.19
C LEU A 106 2.94 -5.63 13.83
N LYS A 107 2.51 -6.62 13.03
CA LYS A 107 2.24 -7.98 13.51
C LYS A 107 3.47 -8.65 14.14
N ARG A 108 4.67 -8.38 13.63
CA ARG A 108 5.92 -8.93 14.17
C ARG A 108 6.37 -8.20 15.43
N VAL A 109 6.25 -6.88 15.48
CA VAL A 109 6.73 -6.04 16.58
C VAL A 109 5.81 -6.12 17.80
N PHE A 110 4.50 -6.20 17.55
CA PHE A 110 3.44 -6.19 18.56
C PHE A 110 2.53 -7.44 18.40
N PRO A 111 3.08 -8.66 18.53
CA PRO A 111 2.37 -9.91 18.28
C PRO A 111 1.18 -10.17 19.19
N ARG A 112 1.10 -9.52 20.36
CA ARG A 112 -0.02 -9.66 21.32
C ARG A 112 -0.96 -8.46 21.35
N MET A 113 -0.77 -7.49 20.46
CA MET A 113 -1.72 -6.39 20.29
C MET A 113 -2.66 -6.65 19.13
N GLN A 114 -3.92 -6.28 19.30
CA GLN A 114 -4.91 -6.31 18.23
C GLN A 114 -5.04 -4.92 17.60
N PHE A 115 -4.68 -4.81 16.33
CA PHE A 115 -4.88 -3.58 15.56
C PHE A 115 -6.17 -3.70 14.75
N ILE A 116 -7.07 -2.73 14.92
CA ILE A 116 -8.25 -2.53 14.08
C ILE A 116 -8.00 -1.24 13.32
N VAL A 117 -7.83 -1.37 12.01
CA VAL A 117 -7.40 -0.27 11.15
C VAL A 117 -8.41 -0.06 10.04
N THR A 118 -8.62 1.19 9.64
CA THR A 118 -9.35 1.52 8.41
C THR A 118 -8.37 1.94 7.33
N THR A 119 -8.76 1.77 6.06
CA THR A 119 -7.94 2.19 4.93
C THR A 119 -8.79 2.43 3.68
N HIS A 120 -8.38 3.41 2.89
CA HIS A 120 -8.83 3.59 1.51
C HIS A 120 -7.76 3.16 0.50
N SER A 121 -6.59 2.72 0.95
CA SER A 121 -5.49 2.33 0.08
C SER A 121 -5.57 0.86 -0.35
N PRO A 122 -5.57 0.59 -1.67
CA PRO A 122 -5.44 -0.78 -2.19
C PRO A 122 -4.08 -1.41 -1.85
N MET A 123 -3.06 -0.62 -1.53
CA MET A 123 -1.69 -1.10 -1.30
C MET A 123 -1.53 -1.81 0.04
N LEU A 124 -2.43 -1.55 1.00
CA LEU A 124 -2.43 -2.22 2.30
C LEU A 124 -3.03 -3.63 2.22
N LEU A 125 -4.00 -3.86 1.32
CA LEU A 125 -4.76 -5.11 1.25
C LEU A 125 -3.89 -6.37 1.14
N PRO A 126 -2.84 -6.44 0.28
CA PRO A 126 -2.01 -7.63 0.18
C PRO A 126 -1.27 -8.01 1.47
N ALA A 127 -1.18 -7.11 2.45
CA ALA A 127 -0.55 -7.41 3.73
C ALA A 127 -1.47 -8.15 4.73
N PHE A 128 -2.77 -8.24 4.43
CA PHE A 128 -3.77 -8.91 5.26
C PHE A 128 -4.15 -10.28 4.72
N GLU A 129 -4.55 -11.17 5.61
CA GLU A 129 -5.27 -12.39 5.28
C GLU A 129 -6.73 -12.08 4.94
N ARG A 130 -7.36 -12.95 4.16
CA ARG A 130 -8.77 -12.78 3.77
C ARG A 130 -9.71 -12.54 4.97
N HIS A 131 -9.49 -13.26 6.07
CA HIS A 131 -10.34 -13.18 7.28
C HIS A 131 -10.02 -11.98 8.18
N GLU A 132 -8.97 -11.21 7.87
CA GLU A 132 -8.60 -9.98 8.58
C GLU A 132 -9.20 -8.73 7.91
N ILE A 133 -9.94 -8.91 6.80
CA ILE A 133 -10.46 -7.82 5.98
C ILE A 133 -11.99 -7.83 6.07
N VAL A 134 -12.53 -6.69 6.48
CA VAL A 134 -13.97 -6.41 6.48
C VAL A 134 -14.20 -5.23 5.55
N MET A 135 -15.05 -5.41 4.54
CA MET A 135 -15.45 -4.35 3.63
C MET A 135 -16.70 -3.66 4.17
N LEU A 136 -16.71 -2.32 4.14
CA LEU A 136 -17.88 -1.53 4.48
C LEU A 136 -18.55 -1.06 3.18
N ARG A 137 -19.85 -1.32 3.04
CA ARG A 137 -20.66 -0.90 1.88
C ARG A 137 -21.98 -0.29 2.32
N PHE A 138 -22.60 0.50 1.44
CA PHE A 138 -23.99 0.93 1.62
C PHE A 138 -24.93 -0.08 0.97
N ASN A 139 -25.97 -0.50 1.70
CA ASN A 139 -27.06 -1.29 1.14
C ASN A 139 -28.05 -0.41 0.34
N GLU A 140 -29.10 -1.02 -0.23
CA GLU A 140 -30.14 -0.30 -0.99
C GLU A 140 -30.91 0.74 -0.15
N GLN A 141 -30.93 0.59 1.17
CA GLN A 141 -31.55 1.53 2.10
C GLN A 141 -30.62 2.68 2.51
N GLY A 142 -29.34 2.63 2.12
CA GLY A 142 -28.32 3.60 2.52
C GLY A 142 -27.66 3.31 3.88
N ASP A 143 -27.92 2.15 4.49
CA ASP A 143 -27.25 1.73 5.73
C ASP A 143 -25.89 1.12 5.44
N VAL A 144 -24.94 1.28 6.37
CA VAL A 144 -23.62 0.65 6.29
C VAL A 144 -23.72 -0.81 6.70
N VAL A 145 -23.30 -1.70 5.80
CA VAL A 145 -23.18 -3.15 6.03
C VAL A 145 -21.72 -3.58 5.96
N ALA A 146 -21.38 -4.56 6.78
CA ALA A 146 -20.07 -5.21 6.78
C ALA A 146 -20.14 -6.49 5.94
N GLU A 147 -19.22 -6.63 4.99
CA GLU A 147 -19.06 -7.79 4.13
C GLU A 147 -17.69 -8.41 4.34
N GLU A 148 -17.62 -9.74 4.29
CA GLU A 148 -16.35 -10.45 4.26
C GLU A 148 -15.63 -10.20 2.93
N SER A 149 -14.30 -10.24 2.97
CA SER A 149 -13.50 -10.15 1.76
C SER A 149 -13.85 -11.26 0.75
N PRO A 150 -14.12 -10.92 -0.53
CA PRO A 150 -14.54 -11.90 -1.54
C PRO A 150 -13.45 -12.93 -1.85
N ALA A 151 -12.17 -12.54 -1.73
CA ALA A 151 -11.04 -13.41 -1.99
C ALA A 151 -9.76 -12.89 -1.29
N SER A 152 -8.70 -13.70 -1.30
CA SER A 152 -7.42 -13.28 -0.71
C SER A 152 -6.71 -12.26 -1.61
N PRO A 153 -6.37 -11.06 -1.13
CA PRO A 153 -5.69 -10.04 -1.94
C PRO A 153 -4.21 -10.35 -2.18
N LYS A 154 -3.61 -11.28 -1.43
CA LYS A 154 -2.17 -11.60 -1.47
C LYS A 154 -1.64 -12.01 -2.85
N LEU A 155 -2.49 -12.64 -3.65
CA LEU A 155 -2.14 -13.18 -4.97
C LEU A 155 -2.78 -12.39 -6.11
N MET A 156 -3.45 -11.28 -5.79
CA MET A 156 -4.13 -10.46 -6.79
C MET A 156 -3.18 -9.44 -7.41
N THR A 157 -3.37 -9.21 -8.70
CA THR A 157 -2.83 -8.06 -9.40
C THR A 157 -3.50 -6.78 -8.91
N GLY A 158 -2.85 -5.62 -9.13
CA GLY A 158 -3.46 -4.33 -8.77
C GLY A 158 -4.84 -4.13 -9.41
N SER A 159 -5.01 -4.52 -10.68
CA SER A 159 -6.28 -4.47 -11.40
C SER A 159 -7.37 -5.32 -10.74
N GLU A 160 -7.04 -6.52 -10.29
CA GLU A 160 -7.99 -7.39 -9.59
C GLU A 160 -8.36 -6.83 -8.21
N ILE A 161 -7.42 -6.22 -7.50
CA ILE A 161 -7.69 -5.52 -6.23
C ILE A 161 -8.67 -4.37 -6.46
N TYR A 162 -8.40 -3.51 -7.44
CA TYR A 162 -9.26 -2.38 -7.80
C TYR A 162 -10.68 -2.82 -8.17
N SER A 163 -10.81 -3.89 -8.95
CA SER A 163 -12.12 -4.43 -9.33
C SER A 163 -12.84 -5.05 -8.14
N SER A 164 -12.18 -5.95 -7.39
CA SER A 164 -12.82 -6.79 -6.37
C SER A 164 -13.15 -6.05 -5.08
N PHE A 165 -12.31 -5.10 -4.66
CA PHE A 165 -12.49 -4.38 -3.39
C PHE A 165 -13.12 -3.00 -3.60
N PHE A 166 -12.71 -2.28 -4.65
CA PHE A 166 -13.10 -0.88 -4.87
C PHE A 166 -14.16 -0.69 -5.97
N ASN A 167 -14.63 -1.77 -6.61
CA ASN A 167 -15.60 -1.73 -7.70
C ASN A 167 -15.17 -0.83 -8.89
N ILE A 168 -13.86 -0.73 -9.12
CA ILE A 168 -13.30 0.02 -10.25
C ILE A 168 -13.15 -0.93 -11.43
N GLN A 169 -14.19 -1.00 -12.26
CA GLN A 169 -14.21 -1.89 -13.44
C GLN A 169 -13.50 -1.29 -14.66
N LYS A 170 -13.46 0.05 -14.75
CA LYS A 170 -12.85 0.78 -15.87
C LYS A 170 -11.57 1.47 -15.40
N LEU A 171 -10.43 0.78 -15.59
CA LEU A 171 -9.10 1.30 -15.24
C LEU A 171 -8.63 2.43 -16.18
N TYR A 172 -9.14 2.46 -17.41
CA TYR A 172 -8.89 3.53 -18.36
C TYR A 172 -10.17 4.35 -18.54
N PRO A 173 -10.33 5.50 -17.87
CA PRO A 173 -11.56 6.30 -17.93
C PRO A 173 -11.67 7.12 -19.23
N ASN A 174 -11.15 6.64 -20.36
CA ASN A 174 -11.14 7.36 -21.63
C ASN A 174 -11.40 6.42 -22.82
N ASP A 175 -11.83 7.01 -23.94
CA ASP A 175 -12.18 6.28 -25.17
C ASP A 175 -10.96 5.56 -25.77
N LEU A 176 -9.77 6.14 -25.60
CA LEU A 176 -8.51 5.57 -26.06
C LEU A 176 -8.21 4.22 -25.38
N GLY A 177 -8.48 4.13 -24.08
CA GLY A 177 -8.30 2.90 -23.31
C GLY A 177 -9.35 1.84 -23.63
N ASP A 178 -10.57 2.24 -23.99
CA ASP A 178 -11.59 1.33 -24.49
C ASP A 178 -11.19 0.76 -25.87
N ALA A 179 -10.69 1.62 -26.76
CA ALA A 179 -10.13 1.21 -28.05
C ALA A 179 -8.94 0.25 -27.88
N LEU A 180 -8.02 0.57 -26.96
CA LEU A 180 -6.87 -0.29 -26.64
C LEU A 180 -7.33 -1.66 -26.13
N ARG A 181 -8.25 -1.71 -25.16
CA ARG A 181 -8.78 -2.96 -24.63
C ARG A 181 -9.45 -3.81 -25.70
N ARG A 182 -10.29 -3.20 -26.54
CA ARG A 182 -10.98 -3.89 -27.63
C ARG A 182 -9.98 -4.41 -28.66
N TYR A 183 -8.97 -3.61 -29.02
CA TYR A 183 -7.88 -4.03 -29.89
C TYR A 183 -7.09 -5.21 -29.28
N THR A 184 -6.69 -5.15 -28.01
CA THR A 184 -5.95 -6.24 -27.34
C THR A 184 -6.77 -7.52 -27.28
N TYR A 185 -8.08 -7.42 -26.99
CA TYR A 185 -8.98 -8.57 -27.04
C TYR A 185 -9.00 -9.20 -28.44
N LEU A 186 -9.31 -8.42 -29.46
CA LEU A 186 -9.41 -8.91 -30.84
C LEU A 186 -8.06 -9.45 -31.34
N SER A 187 -6.97 -8.70 -31.18
CA SER A 187 -5.64 -9.10 -31.66
C SER A 187 -5.11 -10.40 -31.03
N SER A 188 -5.63 -10.82 -29.88
CA SER A 188 -5.27 -12.08 -29.22
C SER A 188 -6.19 -13.26 -29.56
N ASP A 189 -7.30 -13.01 -30.27
CA ASP A 189 -8.27 -14.03 -30.65
C ASP A 189 -7.99 -14.56 -32.07
N PRO A 190 -7.62 -15.83 -32.27
CA PRO A 190 -7.43 -16.41 -33.60
C PRO A 190 -8.75 -16.73 -34.32
N THR A 191 -9.87 -16.76 -33.60
CA THR A 191 -11.20 -17.16 -34.10
C THR A 191 -12.08 -16.01 -34.60
N ARG A 192 -11.50 -14.80 -34.66
CA ARG A 192 -12.17 -13.58 -35.11
C ARG A 192 -12.91 -13.74 -36.44
N THR A 193 -14.12 -13.18 -36.47
CA THR A 193 -14.89 -13.00 -37.69
C THR A 193 -14.26 -11.95 -38.61
N ASP A 194 -14.71 -11.89 -39.87
CA ASP A 194 -14.25 -10.87 -40.82
C ASP A 194 -14.60 -9.44 -40.36
N GLU A 195 -15.76 -9.26 -39.72
CA GLU A 195 -16.18 -7.97 -39.14
C GLU A 195 -15.26 -7.56 -37.99
N GLU A 196 -14.93 -8.49 -37.10
CA GLU A 196 -14.03 -8.25 -35.98
C GLU A 196 -12.57 -8.01 -36.42
N ASP A 197 -12.12 -8.66 -37.48
CA ASP A 197 -10.80 -8.40 -38.06
C ASP A 197 -10.72 -7.00 -38.66
N ALA A 198 -11.77 -6.56 -39.38
CA ALA A 198 -11.88 -5.20 -39.89
C ALA A 198 -11.96 -4.15 -38.75
N GLU A 199 -12.71 -4.44 -37.69
CA GLU A 199 -12.76 -3.61 -36.48
C GLU A 199 -11.38 -3.48 -35.83
N MET A 200 -10.66 -4.60 -35.66
CA MET A 200 -9.32 -4.65 -35.09
C MET A 200 -8.34 -3.76 -35.88
N LEU A 201 -8.33 -3.86 -37.22
CA LEU A 201 -7.48 -3.04 -38.08
C LEU A 201 -7.81 -1.55 -37.97
N ARG A 202 -9.10 -1.19 -37.90
CA ARG A 202 -9.54 0.21 -37.70
C ARG A 202 -9.06 0.75 -36.35
N LEU A 203 -9.19 -0.05 -35.29
CA LEU A 203 -8.71 0.31 -33.95
C LEU A 203 -7.19 0.45 -33.92
N GLN A 204 -6.46 -0.41 -34.63
CA GLN A 204 -5.00 -0.33 -34.76
C GLN A 204 -4.56 1.00 -35.38
N GLU A 205 -5.21 1.41 -36.48
CA GLU A 205 -4.89 2.66 -37.16
C GLU A 205 -5.23 3.87 -36.29
N GLN A 206 -6.39 3.85 -35.62
CA GLN A 206 -6.78 4.88 -34.66
C GLN A 206 -5.74 5.03 -33.53
N LEU A 207 -5.36 3.93 -32.88
CA LEU A 207 -4.36 3.94 -31.80
C LEU A 207 -3.01 4.48 -32.28
N LYS A 208 -2.59 4.11 -33.49
CA LYS A 208 -1.36 4.61 -34.10
C LYS A 208 -1.42 6.12 -34.37
N ASN A 209 -2.53 6.62 -34.88
CA ASN A 209 -2.75 8.05 -35.11
C ASN A 209 -2.74 8.86 -33.82
N ASP A 210 -3.23 8.26 -32.73
CA ASP A 210 -3.21 8.83 -31.38
C ASP A 210 -1.84 8.68 -30.67
N GLY A 211 -0.82 8.18 -31.37
CA GLY A 211 0.57 8.09 -30.89
C GLY A 211 0.89 6.83 -30.07
N LEU A 212 0.01 5.84 -30.05
CA LEU A 212 0.21 4.55 -29.39
C LEU A 212 0.56 3.47 -30.43
N ASP A 213 1.86 3.27 -30.68
CA ASP A 213 2.36 2.11 -31.43
C ASP A 213 2.69 0.97 -30.46
N LEU A 214 1.88 -0.10 -30.51
CA LEU A 214 2.00 -1.23 -29.60
C LEU A 214 3.11 -2.23 -30.02
N GLY A 215 3.64 -2.13 -31.24
CA GLY A 215 4.74 -2.98 -31.72
C GLY A 215 4.46 -4.49 -31.73
N LEU A 216 3.23 -4.92 -31.45
CA LEU A 216 2.82 -6.32 -31.38
C LEU A 216 1.87 -6.62 -32.55
N PRO A 217 2.27 -7.48 -33.51
CA PRO A 217 1.38 -7.88 -34.59
C PRO A 217 0.24 -8.76 -34.03
N PRO A 218 -0.97 -8.66 -34.59
CA PRO A 218 -2.09 -9.50 -34.18
C PRO A 218 -1.80 -10.98 -34.46
N VAL A 219 -2.36 -11.87 -33.65
CA VAL A 219 -2.28 -13.32 -33.84
C VAL A 219 -2.92 -13.68 -35.18
N ALA A 220 -2.29 -14.57 -35.94
CA ALA A 220 -2.82 -15.03 -37.23
C ALA A 220 -4.19 -15.72 -37.04
N ARG A 221 -5.12 -15.49 -37.96
CA ARG A 221 -6.45 -16.10 -37.91
C ARG A 221 -6.36 -17.59 -38.26
N ASP A 222 -7.08 -18.43 -37.51
CA ASP A 222 -7.30 -19.83 -37.87
C ASP A 222 -8.43 -19.87 -38.90
N VAL A 223 -8.07 -19.75 -40.17
CA VAL A 223 -9.03 -19.85 -41.27
C VAL A 223 -9.36 -21.34 -41.47
N GLN A 224 -10.52 -21.78 -40.97
CA GLN A 224 -11.13 -23.06 -41.36
C GLN A 224 -11.98 -22.89 -42.61
#